data_AF-A0A9D1XY59-F1
#
_entry.id   AF-A0A9D1XY59-F1
#
_cell.length_a   1.000
_cell.length_b   1.000
_cell.length_c   1.000
_cell.angle_alpha   90.00
_cell.angle_beta   90.00
_cell.angle_gamma   90.00
#
_symmetry.space_group_name_H-M   'P 1'
#
loop_
_entity.id
_entity.type
_entity.pdbx_description
1 polymer ?
#
loop_
_entity_poly.entity_id
_entity_poly.type
_entity_poly.pdbx_seq_one_letter_code
_entity_poly.pdbx_strand_id
1 'polypeptide(L)'
;MLIIKPIQDKKDQEEYCALCGCEYDVDCLAYGAFVDEKFVGICQFIYLTDGAHIVSLRQARGEDDLDALFIMGRQAMNFIDLSGTRKAWYDDVTDGMTADFIYRLGFDKRDDGNGGTAYFVDLTGFFENPCAHGKAGSATSDE
;
A
#
# COMPACT_ATOMS: atom_id res chain seq x y z
N MET A 1 6.59 -19.87 -1.42
CA MET A 1 5.12 -19.63 -1.44
C MET A 1 4.84 -18.30 -0.75
N LEU A 2 4.15 -17.38 -1.44
CA LEU A 2 3.75 -16.10 -0.89
C LEU A 2 2.44 -16.22 -0.10
N ILE A 3 2.41 -15.68 1.11
CA ILE A 3 1.22 -15.57 1.97
C ILE A 3 1.08 -14.12 2.40
N ILE A 4 -0.10 -13.54 2.17
CA ILE A 4 -0.50 -12.24 2.74
C ILE A 4 -1.55 -12.49 3.81
N LYS A 5 -1.32 -12.02 5.04
CA LYS A 5 -2.26 -12.21 6.15
C LYS A 5 -2.31 -11.01 7.09
N PRO A 6 -3.45 -10.75 7.76
CA PRO A 6 -3.52 -9.69 8.75
C PRO A 6 -2.61 -10.03 9.94
N ILE A 7 -1.96 -8.99 10.48
CA ILE A 7 -1.19 -9.07 11.73
C ILE A 7 -2.16 -8.70 12.86
N GLN A 8 -2.53 -9.69 13.67
CA GLN A 8 -3.55 -9.52 14.72
C GLN A 8 -2.94 -9.13 16.06
N ASP A 9 -1.73 -9.62 16.35
CA ASP A 9 -1.03 -9.29 17.58
C ASP A 9 -0.27 -7.97 17.41
N LYS A 10 -0.46 -7.07 18.38
CA LYS A 10 0.13 -5.72 18.32
C LYS A 10 1.63 -5.71 18.60
N LYS A 11 2.15 -6.69 19.34
CA LYS A 11 3.60 -6.85 19.54
C LYS A 11 4.25 -7.36 18.26
N ASP A 12 3.62 -8.30 17.57
CA ASP A 12 4.09 -8.75 16.25
C ASP A 12 4.11 -7.57 15.27
N GLN A 13 3.06 -6.73 15.26
CA GLN A 13 3.02 -5.53 14.43
C GLN A 13 4.18 -4.57 14.75
N GLU A 14 4.41 -4.27 16.03
CA GLU A 14 5.51 -3.40 16.48
C GLU A 14 6.88 -3.96 16.05
N GLU A 15 7.12 -5.26 16.23
CA GLU A 15 8.35 -5.93 15.80
C GLU A 15 8.55 -5.84 14.29
N TYR A 16 7.50 -6.11 13.51
CA TYR A 16 7.55 -6.04 12.05
C TYR A 16 7.75 -4.61 11.53
N CYS A 17 7.16 -3.60 12.19
CA CYS A 17 7.43 -2.19 11.87
C CYS A 17 8.92 -1.87 12.07
N ALA A 18 9.53 -2.33 13.17
CA ALA A 18 10.95 -2.15 13.42
C ALA A 18 11.84 -2.84 12.37
N LEU A 19 11.47 -4.05 11.91
CA LEU A 19 12.17 -4.75 10.83
C LEU A 19 12.07 -4.03 9.48
N CYS A 20 10.98 -3.31 9.24
CA CYS A 20 10.76 -2.48 8.04
C CYS A 20 11.27 -1.05 8.18
N GLY A 21 11.68 -0.64 9.38
CA GLY A 21 12.13 0.72 9.67
C GLY A 21 11.04 1.78 9.53
N CYS A 22 9.77 1.43 9.72
CA CYS A 22 8.66 2.39 9.83
C CYS A 22 8.22 2.55 11.29
N GLU A 23 7.54 3.66 11.55
CA GLU A 23 6.91 3.92 12.85
C GLU A 23 5.75 2.95 13.08
N TYR A 24 5.67 2.42 14.30
CA TYR A 24 4.54 1.63 14.74
C TYR A 24 3.44 2.54 15.25
N ASP A 25 2.22 2.33 14.74
CA ASP A 25 1.02 2.99 15.23
C ASP A 25 0.03 1.93 15.74
N VAL A 26 -0.34 2.04 17.01
CA VAL A 26 -1.24 1.10 17.70
C VAL A 26 -2.64 1.10 17.09
N ASP A 27 -3.10 2.24 16.57
CA ASP A 27 -4.43 2.41 15.98
C ASP A 27 -4.50 1.90 14.54
N CYS A 28 -3.35 1.67 13.90
CA CYS A 28 -3.27 1.08 12.56
C CYS A 28 -3.61 -0.41 12.58
N LEU A 29 -4.40 -0.85 11.59
CA LEU A 29 -4.45 -2.25 11.17
C LEU A 29 -3.25 -2.55 10.28
N ALA A 30 -2.85 -3.82 10.19
CA ALA A 30 -1.72 -4.21 9.36
C ALA A 30 -1.90 -5.55 8.66
N TYR A 31 -1.36 -5.64 7.45
CA TYR A 31 -1.08 -6.88 6.74
C TYR A 31 0.43 -7.13 6.69
N GLY A 32 0.82 -8.39 6.78
CA GLY A 32 2.19 -8.84 6.57
C GLY A 32 2.30 -9.74 5.35
N ALA A 33 3.41 -9.61 4.62
CA ALA A 33 3.80 -10.49 3.53
C ALA A 33 4.84 -11.50 4.02
N PHE A 34 4.67 -12.77 3.66
CA PHE A 34 5.56 -13.87 4.03
C PHE A 34 5.89 -14.73 2.81
N VAL A 35 7.17 -14.96 2.53
CA VAL A 35 7.66 -15.83 1.45
C VAL A 35 8.37 -17.02 2.07
N ASP A 36 7.81 -18.22 1.89
CA ASP A 36 8.35 -19.45 2.50
C ASP A 36 8.52 -19.30 4.01
N GLU A 37 7.47 -18.80 4.67
CA GLU A 37 7.38 -18.50 6.10
C GLU A 37 8.24 -17.34 6.60
N LYS A 38 9.16 -16.80 5.78
CA LYS A 38 9.96 -15.62 6.09
C LYS A 38 9.15 -14.35 5.91
N PHE A 39 9.13 -13.48 6.90
CA PHE A 39 8.53 -12.14 6.79
C PHE A 39 9.30 -11.26 5.80
N VAL A 40 8.59 -10.62 4.85
CA VAL A 40 9.21 -9.80 3.81
C VAL A 40 8.68 -8.36 3.73
N GLY A 41 7.61 -8.02 4.44
CA GLY A 41 7.11 -6.64 4.44
C GLY A 41 5.80 -6.45 5.20
N ILE A 42 5.48 -5.18 5.47
CA ILE A 42 4.28 -4.74 6.17
C ILE A 42 3.53 -3.66 5.37
N CYS A 43 2.20 -3.67 5.49
CA CYS A 43 1.32 -2.58 5.09
C CYS A 43 0.48 -2.16 6.30
N GLN A 44 0.64 -0.94 6.79
CA GLN A 44 -0.18 -0.37 7.87
C GLN A 44 -1.19 0.62 7.30
N PHE A 45 -2.43 0.57 7.80
CA PHE A 45 -3.48 1.48 7.40
C PHE A 45 -4.48 1.75 8.53
N ILE A 46 -5.13 2.90 8.46
CA ILE A 46 -6.12 3.36 9.45
C ILE A 46 -7.35 3.90 8.73
N TYR A 47 -8.52 3.77 9.37
CA TYR A 47 -9.76 4.39 8.90
C TYR A 47 -9.94 5.77 9.51
N LEU A 48 -10.19 6.76 8.67
CA LEU A 48 -10.58 8.11 9.02
C LEU A 48 -12.02 8.38 8.57
N THR A 49 -12.56 9.55 8.93
CA THR A 49 -13.96 9.93 8.65
C THR A 49 -14.29 9.95 7.16
N ASP A 50 -13.32 10.26 6.31
CA ASP A 50 -13.49 10.46 4.87
C ASP A 50 -12.90 9.33 3.99
N GLY A 51 -12.26 8.33 4.60
CA GLY A 51 -11.74 7.15 3.92
C GLY A 51 -10.69 6.41 4.73
N ALA A 52 -9.74 5.75 4.08
CA ALA A 52 -8.62 5.08 4.74
C ALA A 52 -7.28 5.69 4.37
N HIS A 53 -6.32 5.69 5.28
CA HIS A 53 -4.93 6.09 4.98
C HIS A 53 -4.04 4.87 5.06
N ILE A 54 -3.28 4.61 4.00
CA ILE A 54 -2.13 3.71 4.06
C ILE A 54 -0.98 4.53 4.64
N VAL A 55 -0.61 4.20 5.88
CA VAL A 55 0.40 4.93 6.66
C VAL A 55 1.80 4.44 6.30
N SER A 56 1.96 3.16 5.99
CA SER A 56 3.22 2.62 5.48
C SER A 56 2.98 1.40 4.59
N LEU A 57 3.81 1.26 3.56
CA LEU A 57 3.88 0.08 2.71
C LEU A 57 5.35 -0.22 2.43
N ARG A 58 5.95 -1.12 3.21
CA ARG A 58 7.41 -1.31 3.24
C ARG A 58 7.85 -2.75 3.24
N GLN A 59 9.01 -2.98 2.64
CA GLN A 59 9.72 -4.24 2.70
C GLN A 59 10.52 -4.35 4.00
N ALA A 60 10.78 -5.56 4.47
CA ALA A 60 11.73 -5.78 5.55
C ALA A 60 13.16 -5.44 5.06
N ARG A 61 14.02 -4.96 5.97
CA ARG A 61 15.41 -4.60 5.63
C ARG A 61 16.15 -5.78 5.00
N GLY A 62 16.68 -5.58 3.80
CA GLY A 62 17.44 -6.60 3.06
C GLY A 62 16.60 -7.46 2.12
N GLU A 63 15.28 -7.26 2.07
CA GLU A 63 14.41 -7.85 1.05
C GLU A 63 14.29 -6.94 -0.18
N ASP A 64 14.01 -7.55 -1.32
CA ASP A 64 13.73 -6.87 -2.60
C ASP A 64 12.69 -7.66 -3.41
N ASP A 65 11.50 -7.82 -2.83
CA ASP A 65 10.34 -8.46 -3.44
C ASP A 65 9.20 -7.43 -3.62
N LEU A 66 9.32 -6.65 -4.69
CA LEU A 66 8.30 -5.66 -5.06
C LEU A 66 6.96 -6.31 -5.44
N ASP A 67 6.95 -7.57 -5.88
CA ASP A 67 5.72 -8.27 -6.22
C ASP A 67 4.94 -8.65 -4.95
N ALA A 68 5.62 -9.14 -3.92
CA ALA A 68 5.04 -9.38 -2.60
C ALA A 68 4.47 -8.08 -2.00
N LEU A 69 5.23 -6.98 -2.12
CA LEU A 69 4.79 -5.66 -1.65
C LEU A 69 3.55 -5.17 -2.42
N PHE A 70 3.55 -5.31 -3.75
CA PHE A 70 2.42 -4.96 -4.60
C PHE A 70 1.16 -5.74 -4.22
N ILE A 71 1.27 -7.08 -4.11
CA ILE A 71 0.15 -7.95 -3.77
C ILE A 71 -0.38 -7.62 -2.36
N MET A 72 0.50 -7.34 -1.40
CA MET A 72 0.12 -6.92 -0.05
C MET A 72 -0.62 -5.59 -0.04
N GLY A 73 -0.13 -4.58 -0.77
CA GLY A 73 -0.80 -3.29 -0.92
C GLY A 73 -2.20 -3.44 -1.50
N ARG A 74 -2.34 -4.22 -2.58
CA ARG A 74 -3.64 -4.53 -3.20
C ARG A 74 -4.57 -5.30 -2.27
N GLN A 75 -4.05 -6.22 -1.46
CA GLN A 75 -4.84 -6.96 -0.47
C GLN A 75 -5.36 -6.04 0.64
N ALA A 76 -4.54 -5.10 1.13
CA ALA A 76 -4.98 -4.10 2.10
C ALA A 76 -6.07 -3.19 1.50
N MET A 77 -5.88 -2.70 0.28
CA MET A 77 -6.89 -1.90 -0.44
C MET A 77 -8.19 -2.68 -0.69
N ASN A 78 -8.11 -3.97 -1.01
CA ASN A 78 -9.28 -4.82 -1.18
C ASN A 78 -10.04 -4.98 0.15
N PHE A 79 -9.32 -5.14 1.26
CA PHE A 79 -9.95 -5.18 2.58
C PHE A 79 -10.64 -3.85 2.93
N ILE A 80 -10.00 -2.71 2.63
CA ILE A 80 -10.59 -1.37 2.78
C ILE A 80 -11.89 -1.24 1.95
N ASP A 81 -11.88 -1.70 0.70
CA ASP A 81 -13.06 -1.67 -0.16
C ASP A 81 -14.20 -2.55 0.37
N LEU A 82 -13.86 -3.76 0.81
CA LEU A 82 -14.81 -4.72 1.39
C LEU A 82 -15.42 -4.24 2.70
N SER A 83 -14.74 -3.36 3.45
CA SER A 83 -15.33 -2.71 4.64
C SER A 83 -16.29 -1.57 4.30
N GLY A 84 -16.51 -1.28 3.01
CA GLY A 84 -17.40 -0.22 2.53
C GLY A 84 -16.71 1.13 2.30
N THR A 85 -15.41 1.25 2.55
CA THR A 85 -14.66 2.48 2.37
C THR A 85 -14.13 2.57 0.94
N ARG A 86 -14.55 3.61 0.20
CA ARG A 86 -14.25 3.75 -1.24
C ARG A 86 -13.12 4.70 -1.57
N LYS A 87 -12.44 5.24 -0.57
CA LYS A 87 -11.36 6.22 -0.74
C LYS A 87 -10.18 5.79 0.07
N ALA A 88 -8.99 5.84 -0.53
CA ALA A 88 -7.77 5.70 0.22
C ALA A 88 -6.72 6.73 -0.17
N TRP A 89 -5.92 7.13 0.81
CA TRP A 89 -4.77 8.01 0.65
C TRP A 89 -3.47 7.28 1.00
N TYR A 90 -2.37 7.78 0.45
CA TYR A 90 -1.03 7.30 0.73
C TYR A 90 -0.09 8.50 0.79
N ASP A 91 0.46 8.72 1.99
CA ASP A 91 1.27 9.91 2.29
C ASP A 91 2.78 9.59 2.32
N ASP A 92 3.16 8.31 2.43
CA ASP A 92 4.56 7.88 2.57
C ASP A 92 5.27 7.70 1.22
N VAL A 93 5.69 8.82 0.63
CA VAL A 93 6.66 8.80 -0.49
C VAL A 93 8.11 8.80 0.01
N THR A 94 8.33 8.70 1.32
CA THR A 94 9.61 9.07 1.94
C THR A 94 10.67 7.99 1.93
N ASP A 95 10.37 6.75 1.55
CA ASP A 95 11.35 5.65 1.60
C ASP A 95 11.37 4.74 0.38
N GLY A 96 11.94 5.27 -0.72
CA GLY A 96 12.45 4.46 -1.83
C GLY A 96 11.40 3.88 -2.79
N MET A 97 10.11 4.05 -2.51
CA MET A 97 9.06 3.67 -3.46
C MET A 97 9.01 4.65 -4.64
N THR A 98 9.12 4.11 -5.85
CA THR A 98 9.05 4.94 -7.06
C THR A 98 7.61 5.39 -7.31
N ALA A 99 7.44 6.56 -7.92
CA ALA A 99 6.12 7.03 -8.33
C ALA A 99 5.42 6.01 -9.27
N ASP A 100 6.17 5.32 -10.12
CA ASP A 100 5.66 4.24 -10.98
C ASP A 100 5.00 3.10 -10.18
N PHE A 101 5.64 2.65 -9.10
CA PHE A 101 5.07 1.63 -8.23
C PHE A 101 3.74 2.07 -7.61
N ILE A 102 3.69 3.32 -7.14
CA ILE A 102 2.48 3.90 -6.53
C ILE A 102 1.35 4.02 -7.57
N TYR A 103 1.67 4.44 -8.80
CA TYR A 103 0.71 4.46 -9.91
C TYR A 103 0.21 3.06 -10.25
N ARG A 104 1.08 2.05 -10.27
CA ARG A 104 0.70 0.65 -10.52
C ARG A 104 -0.23 0.11 -9.44
N LEU A 105 -0.05 0.51 -8.19
CA LEU A 105 -0.99 0.17 -7.10
C LEU A 105 -2.39 0.73 -7.38
N GLY A 106 -2.49 1.81 -8.17
CA GLY A 106 -3.72 2.44 -8.62
C GLY A 106 -3.97 3.83 -8.03
N PHE A 107 -2.99 4.37 -7.31
CA PHE A 107 -3.09 5.73 -6.78
C PHE A 107 -2.69 6.75 -7.83
N ASP A 108 -3.37 7.89 -7.84
CA ASP A 108 -2.99 9.08 -8.60
C ASP A 108 -2.42 10.14 -7.66
N LYS A 109 -1.42 10.88 -8.14
CA LYS A 109 -0.86 12.02 -7.42
C LYS A 109 -1.91 13.14 -7.33
N ARG A 110 -2.07 13.71 -6.15
CA ARG A 110 -2.89 14.89 -5.86
C ARG A 110 -2.00 15.99 -5.29
N ASP A 111 -2.36 17.23 -5.60
CA ASP A 111 -1.84 18.39 -4.89
C ASP A 111 -2.56 18.47 -3.54
N ASP A 112 -1.80 18.49 -2.44
CA ASP A 112 -2.34 18.61 -1.08
C ASP A 112 -2.60 20.08 -0.68
N GLY A 113 -2.30 21.03 -1.56
CA GLY A 113 -2.49 22.46 -1.35
C GLY A 113 -1.47 23.11 -0.41
N ASN A 114 -0.57 22.34 0.19
CA ASN A 114 0.49 22.79 1.10
C ASN A 114 1.91 22.50 0.56
N GLY A 115 2.02 22.08 -0.70
CA GLY A 115 3.30 21.79 -1.35
C GLY A 115 3.87 20.40 -1.05
N GLY A 116 3.11 19.54 -0.39
CA GLY A 116 3.43 18.12 -0.25
C GLY A 116 2.90 17.30 -1.42
N THR A 117 3.25 16.02 -1.46
CA THR A 117 2.78 15.06 -2.46
C THR A 117 1.91 14.03 -1.75
N ALA A 118 0.60 14.11 -1.94
CA ALA A 118 -0.33 13.09 -1.49
C ALA A 118 -0.76 12.22 -2.67
N TYR A 119 -1.00 10.94 -2.42
CA TYR A 119 -1.53 10.01 -3.40
C TYR A 119 -2.95 9.59 -3.00
N PHE A 120 -3.84 9.46 -3.98
CA PHE A 120 -5.25 9.15 -3.77
C PHE A 120 -5.73 8.07 -4.72
N VAL A 121 -6.62 7.19 -4.24
CA VAL A 121 -7.33 6.22 -5.06
C VAL A 121 -8.82 6.19 -4.71
N ASP A 122 -9.66 6.11 -5.74
CA ASP A 122 -11.07 5.76 -5.63
C ASP A 122 -11.20 4.25 -5.84
N LEU A 123 -11.71 3.55 -4.83
CA LEU A 123 -11.87 2.09 -4.82
C LEU A 123 -13.22 1.65 -5.42
N THR A 124 -14.10 2.58 -5.80
CA THR A 124 -15.41 2.27 -6.39
C THR A 124 -15.26 1.42 -7.67
N GLY A 125 -15.70 0.17 -7.62
CA GLY A 125 -15.58 -0.79 -8.74
C GLY A 125 -14.14 -1.18 -9.09
N PHE A 126 -13.16 -0.80 -8.27
CA PHE A 126 -11.72 -0.95 -8.56
C PHE A 126 -11.26 -2.41 -8.61
N PHE A 127 -11.91 -3.28 -7.84
CA PHE A 127 -11.61 -4.72 -7.84
C PHE A 127 -12.50 -5.52 -8.80
N GLU A 128 -13.46 -4.87 -9.49
CA GLU A 128 -14.32 -5.51 -10.49
C GLU A 128 -13.60 -5.65 -11.85
N ASN A 129 -12.65 -4.76 -12.16
CA ASN A 129 -11.89 -4.74 -13.41
C ASN A 129 -10.37 -4.65 -13.16
N PRO A 130 -9.73 -5.68 -12.59
CA PRO A 130 -8.39 -5.61 -12.00
C PRO A 130 -7.27 -5.18 -12.96
N CYS A 131 -7.45 -5.32 -14.29
CA CYS A 131 -6.44 -4.96 -15.30
C CYS A 131 -6.53 -3.51 -15.82
N ALA A 132 -7.51 -2.70 -15.39
CA ALA A 132 -7.77 -1.39 -15.96
C ALA A 132 -6.98 -0.23 -15.32
N HIS A 133 -6.23 -0.49 -14.24
CA HIS A 133 -5.74 0.56 -13.34
C HIS A 133 -4.26 0.94 -13.52
N GLY A 134 -3.54 0.32 -14.47
CA GLY A 134 -2.20 0.75 -14.84
C GLY A 134 -2.27 1.81 -15.94
N LYS A 135 -1.74 3.01 -15.70
CA LYS A 135 -1.47 3.95 -16.79
C LYS A 135 -0.37 3.35 -17.66
N ALA A 136 -0.74 2.77 -18.78
CA ALA A 136 0.21 2.47 -19.84
C ALA A 136 0.94 3.78 -20.15
N GLY A 137 2.27 3.79 -20.02
CA GLY A 137 3.08 4.92 -20.44
C GLY A 137 2.63 5.31 -21.84
N SER A 138 2.31 6.60 -22.03
CA SER A 138 2.00 7.14 -23.35
C SER A 138 3.21 6.90 -24.24
N ALA A 139 3.18 5.80 -24.99
CA ALA A 139 4.04 5.62 -26.13
C ALA A 139 3.58 6.66 -27.16
N THR A 140 4.25 7.79 -27.19
CA THR A 140 4.24 8.70 -28.33
C THR A 140 4.72 7.91 -29.54
N SER A 141 3.77 7.46 -30.34
CA SER A 141 3.97 7.15 -31.74
C SER A 141 4.13 8.48 -32.47
N ASP A 142 5.37 8.93 -32.63
CA ASP A 142 5.71 9.93 -33.64
C ASP A 142 5.97 9.20 -34.96
N GLU A 143 5.12 9.47 -35.95
CA GLU A 143 5.35 9.24 -37.38
C GLU A 143 6.42 10.19 -37.93
#